data_AF-W5W1M4-F1
#
_entry.id   AF-W5W1M4-F1
#
_cell.length_a   1.000
_cell.length_b   1.000
_cell.length_c   1.000
_cell.angle_alpha   90.00
_cell.angle_beta   90.00
_cell.angle_gamma   90.00
#
_symmetry.space_group_name_H-M   'P 1'
#
loop_
_entity.id
_entity.type
_entity.pdbx_description
1 polymer ?
#
loop_
_entity_poly.entity_id
_entity_poly.type
_entity_poly.pdbx_seq_one_letter_code
_entity_poly.pdbx_strand_id
1 'polypeptide(L)'
;MTLPRTATAILAAVPLLVLVSGSPAQAQPRLPLIGSVVPGLERAVRTGAEQDSTRVQLAVSLRLRDEAGLDRLLADQAAGRAGYLTPEQFRDRFAPGQAEVDRVANYLRGQGLTVSGQSANRLSLTVSATAGQVRDTFGTTLSRWQDSLLHREFIAPESAPLLPVDLIGLVSDISGLDQHYVAQHRDSAPVAEPRQVGSGPAGGYTPAELRSGYNLNTVLGTDQDGAGQSLAVLAYGRYEQANIDTFTRNYALNASTPVHKPISGGGDATSTAQAETELDIEVAQAIAPKAALTVYSAPNTAAGEIDMWNAVVADKVPVVSLSWGLCEYDRSPGSMAAVDAVAKQAAAQGMTIFAPSGDAGAYDCERDANTTHAADLAVDFPGSSPYVTSVGGTRLTLDANGARSAETAWNQGGGWAGGGGESTVFDRPSWQPGTGKRQVPDVSATASGGQYSVYRQGKWGTSGGTSASTPLWAGLLTLVNQRAAASGQPPVGTLNPKLYALAGRGLHDITEGENRHYPAATGYDMATGWGSPDGQALTDALINPLSRLLHGR
;
A
#
# COMPACT_ATOMS: atom_id res chain seq x y z
N MET A 1 87.53 53.42 -40.71
CA MET A 1 88.32 52.17 -40.78
C MET A 1 88.24 51.49 -39.42
N THR A 2 87.50 50.38 -39.37
CA THR A 2 87.46 49.32 -38.32
C THR A 2 87.26 49.70 -36.83
N LEU A 3 86.02 49.46 -36.37
CA LEU A 3 85.58 49.22 -34.98
C LEU A 3 85.19 47.72 -34.85
N PRO A 4 84.90 47.17 -33.64
CA PRO A 4 85.65 46.03 -33.11
C PRO A 4 84.79 44.79 -32.77
N ARG A 5 85.48 43.85 -32.11
CA ARG A 5 85.07 42.54 -31.59
C ARG A 5 83.96 42.57 -30.52
N THR A 6 82.98 41.69 -30.73
CA THR A 6 82.25 40.77 -29.82
C THR A 6 82.18 41.04 -28.31
N ALA A 7 80.94 41.05 -27.79
CA ALA A 7 80.60 40.65 -26.42
C ALA A 7 79.29 39.82 -26.40
N THR A 8 79.31 38.75 -25.61
CA THR A 8 78.31 37.69 -25.45
C THR A 8 77.17 38.13 -24.53
N ALA A 9 75.91 37.80 -24.86
CA ALA A 9 74.75 38.02 -23.99
C ALA A 9 74.07 36.69 -23.63
N ILE A 10 73.90 36.46 -22.33
CA ILE A 10 73.19 35.32 -21.73
C ILE A 10 71.69 35.64 -21.73
N LEU A 11 70.88 34.79 -22.37
CA LEU A 11 69.41 34.89 -22.34
C LEU A 11 68.86 34.11 -21.13
N ALA A 12 68.24 34.80 -20.18
CA ALA A 12 67.50 34.19 -19.08
C ALA A 12 66.11 33.75 -19.59
N ALA A 13 65.76 32.48 -19.36
CA ALA A 13 64.43 31.94 -19.64
C ALA A 13 63.44 32.32 -18.52
N VAL A 14 62.36 33.01 -18.86
CA VAL A 14 61.21 33.26 -17.98
C VAL A 14 60.15 32.20 -18.28
N PRO A 15 59.66 31.43 -17.29
CA PRO A 15 58.58 30.48 -17.53
C PRO A 15 57.24 31.22 -17.68
N LEU A 16 56.56 30.99 -18.80
CA LEU A 16 55.21 31.48 -19.06
C LEU A 16 54.22 30.69 -18.17
N LEU A 17 53.73 31.29 -17.09
CA LEU A 17 52.58 30.75 -16.36
C LEU A 17 51.33 30.91 -17.22
N VAL A 18 50.85 29.81 -17.79
CA VAL A 18 49.51 29.76 -18.39
C VAL A 18 48.51 29.62 -17.24
N LEU A 19 47.94 30.75 -16.82
CA LEU A 19 46.75 30.77 -15.96
C LEU A 19 45.56 30.25 -16.79
N VAL A 20 45.24 28.98 -16.63
CA VAL A 20 43.95 28.44 -17.05
C VAL A 20 42.92 29.00 -16.08
N SER A 21 42.29 30.11 -16.45
CA SER A 21 41.10 30.61 -15.78
C SER A 21 39.97 29.60 -16.02
N GLY A 22 39.81 28.64 -15.11
CA GLY A 22 38.62 27.81 -15.06
C GLY A 22 37.42 28.73 -14.80
N SER A 23 36.57 28.92 -15.80
CA SER A 23 35.26 29.53 -15.58
C SER A 23 34.54 28.74 -14.48
N PRO A 24 33.94 29.38 -13.48
CA PRO A 24 33.13 28.66 -12.50
C PRO A 24 32.07 27.89 -13.27
N ALA A 25 31.99 26.57 -13.06
CA ALA A 25 30.96 25.74 -13.64
C ALA A 25 29.61 26.40 -13.30
N GLN A 26 28.91 26.88 -14.32
CA GLN A 26 27.65 27.57 -14.15
C GLN A 26 26.69 26.60 -13.45
N ALA A 27 26.21 26.96 -12.26
CA ALA A 27 25.33 26.10 -11.49
C ALA A 27 24.14 25.71 -12.37
N GLN A 28 23.90 24.40 -12.53
CA GLN A 28 22.80 23.92 -13.37
C GLN A 28 21.47 24.51 -12.85
N PRO A 29 20.57 24.94 -13.74
CA PRO A 29 19.25 25.39 -13.33
C PRO A 29 18.51 24.25 -12.62
N ARG A 30 17.76 24.61 -11.56
CA ARG A 30 16.96 23.68 -10.75
C ARG A 30 15.49 24.03 -10.87
N LEU A 31 14.63 23.01 -10.89
CA LEU A 31 13.17 23.15 -10.97
C LEU A 31 12.50 22.47 -9.77
N PRO A 32 11.35 22.98 -9.31
CA PRO A 32 10.59 22.35 -8.24
C PRO A 32 9.99 21.01 -8.70
N LEU A 33 10.11 20.00 -7.84
CA LEU A 33 9.41 18.72 -7.99
C LEU A 33 7.94 18.90 -7.57
N ILE A 34 7.10 19.17 -8.56
CA ILE A 34 5.66 19.34 -8.39
C ILE A 34 5.05 18.00 -7.97
N GLY A 35 4.36 17.97 -6.83
CA GLY A 35 3.76 16.76 -6.25
C GLY A 35 4.18 16.48 -4.82
N SER A 36 5.31 17.04 -4.36
CA SER A 36 5.79 16.94 -2.98
C SER A 36 5.21 18.05 -2.06
N VAL A 37 3.98 18.49 -2.35
CA VAL A 37 3.24 19.42 -1.46
C VAL A 37 2.83 18.65 -0.22
N VAL A 38 3.04 19.25 0.96
CA VAL A 38 2.72 18.65 2.24
C VAL A 38 1.29 19.03 2.62
N PRO A 39 0.36 18.07 2.68
CA PRO A 39 -1.01 18.37 3.08
C PRO A 39 -1.08 18.94 4.50
N GLY A 40 -1.94 19.92 4.73
CA GLY A 40 -2.12 20.57 6.03
C GLY A 40 -1.04 21.58 6.40
N LEU A 41 -0.02 21.78 5.56
CA LEU A 41 0.99 22.81 5.79
C LEU A 41 0.39 24.22 5.70
N GLU A 42 -0.60 24.43 4.83
CA GLU A 42 -1.29 25.70 4.59
C GLU A 42 -2.00 26.27 5.82
N ARG A 43 -2.28 25.42 6.82
CA ARG A 43 -2.92 25.79 8.09
C ARG A 43 -1.98 25.63 9.30
N ALA A 44 -0.81 25.05 9.12
CA ALA A 44 0.15 24.85 10.19
C ALA A 44 0.98 26.12 10.43
N VAL A 45 1.38 26.35 11.68
CA VAL A 45 2.23 27.48 12.04
C VAL A 45 3.66 27.00 12.19
N ARG A 46 4.57 27.62 11.44
CA ARG A 46 6.01 27.35 11.56
C ARG A 46 6.52 27.78 12.94
N THR A 47 7.12 26.86 13.69
CA THR A 47 7.67 27.12 15.04
C THR A 47 9.18 27.35 15.02
N GLY A 48 9.88 26.90 13.98
CA GLY A 48 11.31 27.15 13.81
C GLY A 48 11.94 26.23 12.78
N ALA A 49 13.20 26.50 12.42
CA ALA A 49 13.98 25.58 11.60
C ALA A 49 14.31 24.30 12.39
N GLU A 50 14.36 23.17 11.69
CA GLU A 50 14.87 21.92 12.24
C GLU A 50 16.40 21.99 12.40
N GLN A 51 16.97 21.21 13.31
CA GLN A 51 18.42 21.19 13.51
C GLN A 51 19.11 20.56 12.29
N ASP A 52 20.15 21.21 11.77
CA ASP A 52 20.90 20.73 10.59
C ASP A 52 21.43 19.29 10.74
N SER A 53 21.68 18.83 11.98
CA SER A 53 22.14 17.48 12.30
C SER A 53 21.03 16.42 12.37
N THR A 54 19.75 16.82 12.38
CA THR A 54 18.62 15.89 12.41
C THR A 54 18.65 15.01 11.18
N ARG A 55 18.66 13.69 11.39
CA ARG A 55 18.68 12.71 10.29
C ARG A 55 17.27 12.41 9.80
N VAL A 56 17.14 12.26 8.48
CA VAL A 56 15.90 11.84 7.81
C VAL A 56 16.20 10.67 6.88
N GLN A 57 15.24 9.75 6.82
CA GLN A 57 15.23 8.64 5.86
C GLN A 57 14.32 9.03 4.71
N LEU A 58 14.82 8.89 3.49
CA LEU A 58 14.14 9.29 2.27
C LEU A 58 14.03 8.10 1.31
N ALA A 59 12.93 8.04 0.57
CA ALA A 59 12.80 7.22 -0.61
C ALA A 59 12.71 8.14 -1.83
N VAL A 60 13.71 8.06 -2.72
CA VAL A 60 13.71 8.81 -3.98
C VAL A 60 13.09 7.94 -5.06
N SER A 61 11.81 8.20 -5.34
CA SER A 61 11.01 7.43 -6.28
C SER A 61 11.31 7.85 -7.72
N LEU A 62 11.47 6.86 -8.60
CA LEU A 62 11.80 7.07 -10.01
C LEU A 62 10.59 6.78 -10.91
N ARG A 63 10.50 7.54 -12.01
CA ARG A 63 9.41 7.42 -12.98
C ARG A 63 9.52 6.14 -13.80
N LEU A 64 8.36 5.57 -14.13
CA LEU A 64 8.25 4.52 -15.12
C LEU A 64 8.62 5.06 -16.52
N ARG A 65 9.19 4.18 -17.34
CA ARG A 65 9.31 4.34 -18.79
C ARG A 65 8.08 3.75 -19.46
N ASP A 66 7.62 4.37 -20.55
CA ASP A 66 6.52 3.88 -21.41
C ASP A 66 5.23 3.52 -20.63
N GLU A 67 4.73 4.44 -19.80
CA GLU A 67 3.49 4.24 -19.04
C GLU A 67 2.29 3.90 -19.94
N ALA A 68 2.18 4.53 -21.10
CA ALA A 68 1.14 4.23 -22.08
C ALA A 68 1.26 2.81 -22.66
N GLY A 69 2.48 2.27 -22.76
CA GLY A 69 2.70 0.85 -23.11
C GLY A 69 2.33 -0.10 -21.99
N LEU A 70 2.53 0.29 -20.74
CA LEU A 70 2.11 -0.47 -19.57
C LEU A 70 0.58 -0.51 -19.46
N ASP A 71 -0.11 0.61 -19.70
CA ASP A 71 -1.58 0.68 -19.73
C ASP A 71 -2.17 -0.25 -20.79
N ARG A 72 -1.59 -0.25 -21.99
CA ARG A 72 -2.00 -1.16 -23.07
C ARG A 72 -1.78 -2.62 -22.69
N LEU A 73 -0.63 -2.94 -22.07
CA LEU A 73 -0.35 -4.30 -21.60
C LEU A 73 -1.39 -4.75 -20.56
N LEU A 74 -1.72 -3.90 -19.58
CA LEU A 74 -2.71 -4.22 -18.55
C LEU A 74 -4.10 -4.43 -19.14
N ALA A 75 -4.50 -3.62 -20.11
CA ALA A 75 -5.75 -3.80 -20.84
C ALA A 75 -5.78 -5.13 -21.63
N ASP A 76 -4.66 -5.52 -22.25
CA ASP A 76 -4.53 -6.80 -22.94
C ASP A 76 -4.52 -7.99 -21.97
N GLN A 77 -3.88 -7.87 -20.81
CA GLN A 77 -3.90 -8.89 -19.75
C GLN A 77 -5.32 -9.08 -19.18
N ALA A 78 -6.03 -7.98 -18.92
CA ALA A 78 -7.43 -8.00 -18.48
C ALA A 78 -8.34 -8.71 -19.49
N ALA A 79 -8.07 -8.53 -20.78
CA ALA A 79 -8.80 -9.19 -21.86
C ALA A 79 -8.29 -10.61 -22.21
N GLY A 80 -7.29 -11.14 -21.48
CA GLY A 80 -6.71 -12.45 -21.74
C GLY A 80 -5.87 -12.55 -23.02
N ARG A 81 -5.47 -11.41 -23.60
CA ARG A 81 -4.65 -11.33 -24.83
C ARG A 81 -3.14 -11.28 -24.56
N ALA A 82 -2.73 -11.08 -23.31
CA ALA A 82 -1.34 -11.07 -22.89
C ALA A 82 -1.15 -11.81 -21.55
N GLY A 83 0.03 -12.41 -21.37
CA GLY A 83 0.44 -13.04 -20.11
C GLY A 83 1.01 -12.05 -19.10
N TYR A 84 1.10 -12.47 -17.84
CA TYR A 84 1.76 -11.72 -16.77
C TYR A 84 3.28 -11.70 -16.91
N LEU A 85 3.90 -10.61 -16.47
CA LEU A 85 5.36 -10.44 -16.54
C LEU A 85 6.09 -11.08 -15.36
N THR A 86 7.37 -11.42 -15.55
CA THR A 86 8.32 -11.56 -14.45
C THR A 86 8.83 -10.20 -13.98
N PRO A 87 9.40 -10.09 -12.76
CA PRO A 87 9.99 -8.84 -12.30
C PRO A 87 11.09 -8.30 -13.23
N GLU A 88 11.87 -9.19 -13.84
CA GLU A 88 12.91 -8.83 -14.81
C GLU A 88 12.29 -8.25 -16.09
N GLN A 89 11.27 -8.90 -16.64
CA GLN A 89 10.58 -8.42 -17.85
C GLN A 89 9.94 -7.05 -17.63
N PHE A 90 9.33 -6.83 -16.45
CA PHE A 90 8.80 -5.52 -16.10
C PHE A 90 9.93 -4.49 -16.01
N ARG A 91 10.98 -4.77 -15.23
CA ARG A 91 12.10 -3.86 -15.01
C ARG A 91 12.77 -3.46 -16.33
N ASP A 92 12.99 -4.41 -17.22
CA ASP A 92 13.73 -4.17 -18.45
C ASP A 92 12.92 -3.31 -19.45
N ARG A 93 11.58 -3.42 -19.41
CA ARG A 93 10.68 -2.69 -20.32
C ARG A 93 10.18 -1.35 -19.76
N PHE A 94 9.79 -1.31 -18.49
CA PHE A 94 9.04 -0.20 -17.91
C PHE A 94 9.73 0.50 -16.74
N ALA A 95 10.72 -0.09 -16.08
CA ALA A 95 11.48 0.63 -15.05
C ALA A 95 12.62 1.45 -15.69
N PRO A 96 13.13 2.52 -15.05
CA PRO A 96 14.24 3.31 -15.58
C PRO A 96 15.49 2.44 -15.83
N GLY A 97 16.28 2.82 -16.83
CA GLY A 97 17.54 2.15 -17.14
C GLY A 97 18.55 2.31 -16.01
N GLN A 98 19.44 1.33 -15.80
CA GLN A 98 20.43 1.39 -14.71
C GLN A 98 21.28 2.67 -14.78
N ALA A 99 21.67 3.11 -15.98
CA ALA A 99 22.42 4.37 -16.13
C ALA A 99 21.62 5.61 -15.66
N GLU A 100 20.29 5.59 -15.75
CA GLU A 100 19.44 6.68 -15.27
C GLU A 100 19.36 6.67 -13.74
N VAL A 101 19.20 5.48 -13.16
CA VAL A 101 19.25 5.28 -11.71
C VAL A 101 20.61 5.72 -11.16
N ASP A 102 21.70 5.31 -11.80
CA ASP A 102 23.07 5.67 -11.41
C ASP A 102 23.30 7.18 -11.49
N ARG A 103 22.73 7.88 -12.48
CA ARG A 103 22.80 9.35 -12.54
C ARG A 103 22.18 10.01 -11.32
N VAL A 104 20.97 9.59 -10.93
CA VAL A 104 20.29 10.11 -9.73
C VAL A 104 21.10 9.76 -8.48
N ALA A 105 21.52 8.50 -8.33
CA ALA A 105 22.29 8.06 -7.17
C ALA A 105 23.64 8.78 -7.05
N ASN A 106 24.35 9.00 -8.15
CA ASN A 106 25.63 9.70 -8.16
C ASN A 106 25.48 11.19 -7.86
N TYR A 107 24.40 11.83 -8.34
CA TYR A 107 24.08 13.19 -7.94
C TYR A 107 23.88 13.29 -6.42
N LEU A 108 23.04 12.43 -5.85
CA LEU A 108 22.75 12.44 -4.41
C LEU A 108 24.02 12.20 -3.58
N ARG A 109 24.84 11.21 -3.94
CA ARG A 109 26.15 10.97 -3.29
C ARG A 109 27.11 12.15 -3.43
N GLY A 110 27.12 12.79 -4.61
CA GLY A 110 27.92 13.99 -4.87
C GLY A 110 27.53 15.20 -4.01
N GLN A 111 26.28 15.24 -3.53
CA GLN A 111 25.79 16.23 -2.57
C GLN A 111 26.00 15.80 -1.10
N GLY A 112 26.66 14.66 -0.87
CA GLY A 112 26.98 14.14 0.46
C GLY A 112 25.87 13.29 1.11
N LEU A 113 24.77 13.03 0.41
CA LEU A 113 23.72 12.13 0.89
C LEU A 113 24.18 10.68 0.81
N THR A 114 23.69 9.83 1.72
CA THR A 114 24.01 8.41 1.72
C THR A 114 22.93 7.63 0.98
N VAL A 115 23.26 7.08 -0.19
CA VAL A 115 22.39 6.15 -0.92
C VAL A 115 22.72 4.73 -0.46
N SER A 116 21.90 4.18 0.44
CA SER A 116 22.12 2.88 1.09
C SER A 116 21.55 1.70 0.31
N GLY A 117 20.60 1.94 -0.60
CA GLY A 117 19.94 0.88 -1.34
C GLY A 117 19.31 1.35 -2.65
N GLN A 118 19.05 0.38 -3.51
CA GLN A 118 18.27 0.53 -4.74
C GLN A 118 17.27 -0.63 -4.76
N SER A 119 16.00 -0.34 -5.06
CA SER A 119 15.00 -1.40 -5.20
C SER A 119 15.30 -2.27 -6.44
N ALA A 120 14.99 -3.57 -6.36
CA ALA A 120 15.27 -4.53 -7.43
C ALA A 120 14.52 -4.20 -8.74
N ASN A 121 13.35 -3.57 -8.63
CA ASN A 121 12.56 -3.06 -9.76
C ASN A 121 13.01 -1.67 -10.24
N ARG A 122 14.06 -1.06 -9.66
CA ARG A 122 14.61 0.25 -10.04
C ARG A 122 13.66 1.45 -9.88
N LEU A 123 12.60 1.33 -9.09
CA LEU A 123 11.65 2.42 -8.87
C LEU A 123 11.93 3.25 -7.61
N SER A 124 12.87 2.85 -6.77
CA SER A 124 13.25 3.61 -5.56
C SER A 124 14.75 3.52 -5.26
N LEU A 125 15.29 4.61 -4.74
CA LEU A 125 16.56 4.65 -4.02
C LEU A 125 16.29 4.93 -2.54
N THR A 126 16.83 4.09 -1.65
CA THR A 126 16.80 4.32 -0.20
C THR A 126 17.96 5.24 0.17
N VAL A 127 17.64 6.38 0.79
CA VAL A 127 18.58 7.47 1.02
C VAL A 127 18.49 7.94 2.48
N SER A 128 19.63 8.28 3.08
CA SER A 128 19.67 8.99 4.34
C SER A 128 20.42 10.31 4.20
N ALA A 129 19.91 11.33 4.89
CA ALA A 129 20.43 12.69 4.84
C ALA A 129 20.28 13.36 6.22
N THR A 130 20.98 14.46 6.43
CA THR A 130 20.64 15.41 7.51
C THR A 130 19.77 16.55 6.99
N ALA A 131 19.05 17.26 7.86
CA ALA A 131 18.24 18.42 7.48
C ALA A 131 19.08 19.50 6.77
N GLY A 132 20.33 19.71 7.20
CA GLY A 132 21.26 20.61 6.51
C GLY A 132 21.59 20.14 5.09
N GLN A 133 21.81 18.84 4.89
CA GLN A 133 22.04 18.27 3.55
C GLN A 133 20.81 18.37 2.66
N VAL A 134 19.60 18.21 3.22
CA VAL A 134 18.33 18.42 2.50
C VAL A 134 18.23 19.87 2.01
N ARG A 135 18.53 20.85 2.87
CA ARG A 135 18.57 22.27 2.49
C ARG A 135 19.52 22.52 1.34
N ASP A 136 20.76 22.04 1.46
CA ASP A 136 21.79 22.35 0.49
C ASP A 136 21.52 21.66 -0.87
N THR A 137 21.03 20.41 -0.83
CA THR A 137 20.77 19.58 -2.01
C THR A 137 19.48 19.96 -2.74
N PHE A 138 18.38 20.03 -1.99
CA PHE A 138 17.03 20.20 -2.53
C PHE A 138 16.53 21.64 -2.42
N GLY A 139 17.34 22.57 -1.88
CA GLY A 139 16.96 23.98 -1.83
C GLY A 139 15.75 24.28 -0.94
N THR A 140 15.42 23.40 0.00
CA THR A 140 14.27 23.55 0.92
C THR A 140 14.70 23.27 2.35
N THR A 141 14.30 24.14 3.28
CA THR A 141 14.60 23.99 4.71
C THR A 141 13.55 23.08 5.34
N LEU A 142 13.99 22.06 6.08
CA LEU A 142 13.09 21.34 6.98
C LEU A 142 12.84 22.19 8.22
N SER A 143 11.57 22.40 8.53
CA SER A 143 11.14 23.19 9.68
C SER A 143 10.18 22.39 10.55
N ARG A 144 10.10 22.78 11.81
CA ARG A 144 9.05 22.32 12.72
C ARG A 144 7.81 23.17 12.55
N TRP A 145 6.68 22.48 12.55
CA TRP A 145 5.35 23.03 12.30
C TRP A 145 4.40 22.56 13.39
N GLN A 146 3.54 23.45 13.83
CA GLN A 146 2.44 23.15 14.73
C GLN A 146 1.13 23.17 13.93
N ASP A 147 0.53 22.00 13.72
CA ASP A 147 -0.88 21.92 13.33
C ASP A 147 -1.72 22.20 14.58
N SER A 148 -2.46 23.30 14.55
CA SER A 148 -3.26 23.76 15.70
C SER A 148 -4.59 23.04 15.82
N LEU A 149 -5.09 22.44 14.74
CA LEU A 149 -6.30 21.63 14.78
C LEU A 149 -5.96 20.21 15.26
N LEU A 150 -4.96 19.57 14.65
CA LEU A 150 -4.53 18.23 15.05
C LEU A 150 -3.74 18.20 16.37
N HIS A 151 -3.41 19.37 16.94
CA HIS A 151 -2.56 19.52 18.12
C HIS A 151 -1.23 18.75 18.00
N ARG A 152 -0.67 18.74 16.79
CA ARG A 152 0.51 17.94 16.43
C ARG A 152 1.66 18.83 16.01
N GLU A 153 2.85 18.53 16.52
CA GLU A 153 4.11 19.03 15.96
C GLU A 153 4.65 18.05 14.93
N PHE A 154 5.17 18.55 13.82
CA PHE A 154 5.77 17.72 12.77
C PHE A 154 6.90 18.46 12.05
N ILE A 155 7.75 17.68 11.37
CA ILE A 155 8.80 18.19 10.49
C ILE A 155 8.30 18.13 9.04
N ALA A 156 8.48 19.20 8.30
CA ALA A 156 8.15 19.27 6.88
C ALA A 156 9.00 20.31 6.14
N PRO A 157 9.21 20.15 4.82
CA PRO A 157 9.89 21.15 3.99
C PRO A 157 9.06 22.44 3.86
N GLU A 158 9.73 23.59 3.88
CA GLU A 158 9.10 24.91 3.68
C GLU A 158 8.63 25.16 2.24
N SER A 159 9.14 24.38 1.29
CA SER A 159 8.81 24.50 -0.13
C SER A 159 9.08 23.19 -0.86
N ALA A 160 8.54 23.06 -2.08
CA ALA A 160 8.81 21.90 -2.93
C ALA A 160 10.33 21.72 -3.15
N PRO A 161 10.86 20.48 -3.05
CA PRO A 161 12.27 20.23 -3.27
C PRO A 161 12.66 20.53 -4.72
N LEU A 162 13.83 21.10 -4.91
CA LEU A 162 14.40 21.46 -6.20
C LEU A 162 15.35 20.37 -6.68
N LEU A 163 15.23 19.99 -7.95
CA LEU A 163 16.17 19.10 -8.62
C LEU A 163 16.77 19.76 -9.88
N PRO A 164 18.00 19.41 -10.26
CA PRO A 164 18.55 19.78 -11.57
C PRO A 164 17.63 19.39 -12.73
N VAL A 165 17.60 20.22 -13.78
CA VAL A 165 16.75 20.01 -14.96
C VAL A 165 16.99 18.68 -15.69
N ASP A 166 18.17 18.09 -15.55
CA ASP A 166 18.53 16.80 -16.13
C ASP A 166 18.08 15.60 -15.29
N LEU A 167 17.66 15.82 -14.03
CA LEU A 167 17.16 14.78 -13.11
C LEU A 167 15.66 14.89 -12.84
N ILE A 168 15.06 16.08 -12.97
CA ILE A 168 13.65 16.30 -12.66
C ILE A 168 12.70 15.40 -13.47
N GLY A 169 13.10 15.02 -14.69
CA GLY A 169 12.33 14.09 -15.54
C GLY A 169 12.48 12.61 -15.17
N LEU A 170 13.37 12.26 -14.25
CA LEU A 170 13.61 10.89 -13.79
C LEU A 170 12.96 10.61 -12.43
N VAL A 171 12.81 11.63 -11.58
CA VAL A 171 12.28 11.51 -10.22
C VAL A 171 10.78 11.83 -10.22
N SER A 172 9.98 11.00 -9.55
CA SER A 172 8.55 11.25 -9.33
C SER A 172 8.27 11.87 -7.98
N ASP A 173 8.99 11.45 -6.93
CA ASP A 173 8.79 11.94 -5.56
C ASP A 173 10.06 11.77 -4.70
N ILE A 174 10.15 12.56 -3.63
CA ILE A 174 11.13 12.39 -2.54
C ILE A 174 10.35 12.23 -1.23
N SER A 175 9.95 11.00 -0.96
CA SER A 175 9.17 10.64 0.24
C SER A 175 10.04 10.68 1.49
N GLY A 176 9.44 11.05 2.63
CA GLY A 176 10.11 11.14 3.94
C GLY A 176 10.66 12.53 4.29
N LEU A 177 10.47 13.54 3.42
CA LEU A 177 10.76 14.93 3.73
C LEU A 177 9.76 15.52 4.73
N ASP A 178 8.51 15.10 4.65
CA ASP A 178 7.47 15.43 5.62
C ASP A 178 7.15 14.23 6.52
N GLN A 179 6.75 14.56 7.74
CA GLN A 179 6.34 13.61 8.77
C GLN A 179 4.96 14.01 9.31
N HIS A 180 4.16 14.69 8.49
CA HIS A 180 2.90 15.23 8.97
C HIS A 180 1.96 14.07 9.27
N TYR A 181 1.60 13.27 8.26
CA TYR A 181 0.72 12.12 8.42
C TYR A 181 1.49 10.80 8.31
N VAL A 182 1.03 9.80 9.06
CA VAL A 182 1.55 8.43 9.05
C VAL A 182 0.39 7.49 8.91
N ALA A 183 0.59 6.35 8.25
CA ALA A 183 -0.49 5.41 7.98
C ALA A 183 -1.20 4.99 9.27
N GLN A 184 -2.52 4.86 9.20
CA GLN A 184 -3.38 4.54 10.33
C GLN A 184 -4.09 3.20 10.11
N HIS A 185 -4.54 2.61 11.21
CA HIS A 185 -5.39 1.43 11.27
C HIS A 185 -6.45 1.65 12.36
N ARG A 186 -7.64 1.05 12.22
CA ARG A 186 -8.70 1.13 13.23
C ARG A 186 -9.39 -0.23 13.39
N ASP A 187 -8.92 -1.01 14.34
CA ASP A 187 -9.34 -2.41 14.53
C ASP A 187 -10.43 -2.62 15.60
N SER A 188 -10.68 -1.61 16.43
CA SER A 188 -11.48 -1.71 17.64
C SER A 188 -12.39 -0.50 17.81
N ALA A 189 -13.65 -0.65 17.41
CA ALA A 189 -14.67 0.34 17.68
C ALA A 189 -15.14 0.29 19.15
N PRO A 190 -15.61 1.42 19.74
CA PRO A 190 -16.15 1.42 21.10
C PRO A 190 -17.36 0.47 21.25
N VAL A 191 -17.54 -0.03 22.48
CA VAL A 191 -18.34 -1.21 22.92
C VAL A 191 -19.87 -1.12 22.68
N ALA A 192 -20.32 -0.57 21.56
CA ALA A 192 -21.74 -0.40 21.23
C ALA A 192 -22.41 -1.70 20.73
N GLU A 193 -21.64 -2.72 20.36
CA GLU A 193 -22.14 -3.98 19.77
C GLU A 193 -22.26 -5.13 20.80
N PRO A 194 -23.09 -6.17 20.53
CA PRO A 194 -23.29 -7.29 21.45
C PRO A 194 -21.97 -7.95 21.83
N ARG A 195 -21.79 -8.19 23.13
CA ARG A 195 -20.57 -8.81 23.69
C ARG A 195 -20.33 -10.26 23.26
N GLN A 196 -21.26 -10.89 22.55
CA GLN A 196 -21.22 -12.28 22.11
C GLN A 196 -21.97 -12.41 20.78
N VAL A 197 -21.25 -12.43 19.67
CA VAL A 197 -21.78 -12.68 18.31
C VAL A 197 -21.35 -14.05 17.77
N GLY A 198 -20.26 -14.60 18.30
CA GLY A 198 -19.75 -15.94 17.98
C GLY A 198 -19.31 -16.70 19.23
N SER A 199 -18.81 -17.92 19.02
CA SER A 199 -18.42 -18.84 20.10
C SER A 199 -16.95 -18.73 20.54
N GLY A 200 -16.18 -17.84 19.92
CA GLY A 200 -14.77 -17.64 20.25
C GLY A 200 -14.56 -16.96 21.61
N PRO A 201 -13.36 -17.07 22.20
CA PRO A 201 -13.00 -16.27 23.37
C PRO A 201 -13.32 -14.78 23.17
N ALA A 202 -13.78 -14.13 24.25
CA ALA A 202 -14.28 -12.75 24.24
C ALA A 202 -15.55 -12.50 23.37
N GLY A 203 -16.11 -13.51 22.69
CA GLY A 203 -17.42 -13.47 22.04
C GLY A 203 -17.46 -13.16 20.55
N GLY A 204 -16.31 -13.08 19.88
CA GLY A 204 -16.25 -12.92 18.42
C GLY A 204 -16.38 -14.26 17.68
N TYR A 205 -16.46 -14.20 16.35
CA TYR A 205 -16.44 -15.39 15.52
C TYR A 205 -15.09 -16.09 15.57
N THR A 206 -15.14 -17.41 15.63
CA THR A 206 -13.99 -18.31 15.48
C THR A 206 -13.58 -18.43 13.99
N PRO A 207 -12.37 -18.93 13.70
CA PRO A 207 -11.99 -19.29 12.33
C PRO A 207 -13.00 -20.22 11.63
N ALA A 208 -13.57 -21.19 12.34
CA ALA A 208 -14.55 -22.12 11.79
C ALA A 208 -15.88 -21.42 11.44
N GLU A 209 -16.34 -20.51 12.29
CA GLU A 209 -17.54 -19.71 12.06
C GLU A 209 -17.35 -18.73 10.88
N LEU A 210 -16.20 -18.06 10.77
CA LEU A 210 -15.89 -17.20 9.62
C LEU A 210 -15.86 -18.00 8.31
N ARG A 211 -15.23 -19.18 8.32
CA ARG A 211 -15.22 -20.08 7.15
C ARG A 211 -16.61 -20.57 6.78
N SER A 212 -17.44 -20.87 7.77
CA SER A 212 -18.82 -21.30 7.55
C SER A 212 -19.69 -20.16 7.00
N GLY A 213 -19.60 -18.97 7.59
CA GLY A 213 -20.37 -17.80 7.20
C GLY A 213 -20.15 -17.35 5.76
N TYR A 214 -18.95 -17.57 5.23
CA TYR A 214 -18.59 -17.25 3.85
C TYR A 214 -18.54 -18.47 2.92
N ASN A 215 -19.18 -19.58 3.28
CA ASN A 215 -19.22 -20.80 2.45
C ASN A 215 -17.82 -21.27 1.99
N LEU A 216 -16.80 -21.04 2.83
CA LEU A 216 -15.43 -21.49 2.56
C LEU A 216 -15.30 -22.98 2.83
N ASN A 217 -16.07 -23.54 3.75
CA ASN A 217 -16.01 -24.97 4.13
C ASN A 217 -16.17 -25.96 2.95
N THR A 218 -16.78 -25.56 1.84
CA THR A 218 -16.94 -26.40 0.65
C THR A 218 -15.81 -26.22 -0.38
N VAL A 219 -15.14 -25.06 -0.39
CA VAL A 219 -13.82 -24.87 -1.04
C VAL A 219 -12.76 -25.66 -0.27
N LEU A 220 -12.85 -25.60 1.06
CA LEU A 220 -12.12 -26.38 2.03
C LEU A 220 -12.61 -27.85 2.02
N GLY A 221 -12.30 -28.60 0.96
CA GLY A 221 -12.04 -30.03 1.20
C GLY A 221 -10.98 -30.15 2.32
N THR A 222 -10.89 -31.28 3.02
CA THR A 222 -9.95 -31.44 4.17
C THR A 222 -8.48 -31.12 3.87
N ASP A 223 -8.12 -30.92 2.58
CA ASP A 223 -6.77 -30.69 2.07
C ASP A 223 -6.56 -29.28 1.43
N GLN A 224 -7.58 -28.41 1.43
CA GLN A 224 -7.48 -27.05 0.89
C GLN A 224 -7.32 -26.08 2.05
N ASP A 225 -6.11 -25.83 2.51
CA ASP A 225 -5.81 -25.02 3.70
C ASP A 225 -4.74 -23.95 3.42
N GLY A 226 -4.46 -23.69 2.15
CA GLY A 226 -3.41 -22.78 1.68
C GLY A 226 -2.07 -23.47 1.44
N ALA A 227 -1.94 -24.78 1.69
CA ALA A 227 -0.69 -25.50 1.45
C ALA A 227 -0.18 -25.33 0.01
N GLY A 228 1.11 -25.04 -0.12
CA GLY A 228 1.78 -24.78 -1.41
C GLY A 228 1.51 -23.40 -2.00
N GLN A 229 0.76 -22.54 -1.31
CA GLN A 229 0.55 -21.13 -1.67
C GLN A 229 1.34 -20.20 -0.76
N SER A 230 1.46 -18.94 -1.15
CA SER A 230 2.17 -17.90 -0.39
C SER A 230 1.35 -16.62 -0.31
N LEU A 231 1.42 -15.96 0.85
CA LEU A 231 0.70 -14.73 1.18
C LEU A 231 1.66 -13.77 1.89
N ALA A 232 1.60 -12.49 1.55
CA ALA A 232 2.31 -11.44 2.28
C ALA A 232 1.35 -10.62 3.13
N VAL A 233 1.80 -10.25 4.33
CA VAL A 233 1.22 -9.19 5.15
C VAL A 233 2.20 -8.02 5.16
N LEU A 234 1.73 -6.83 4.80
CA LEU A 234 2.48 -5.59 4.95
C LEU A 234 2.07 -4.91 6.25
N ALA A 235 3.03 -4.56 7.09
CA ALA A 235 2.78 -3.99 8.40
C ALA A 235 3.80 -2.91 8.75
N TYR A 236 3.47 -2.06 9.72
CA TYR A 236 4.43 -1.14 10.32
C TYR A 236 4.79 -1.50 11.78
N GLY A 237 4.16 -2.54 12.32
CA GLY A 237 4.48 -3.13 13.61
C GLY A 237 5.19 -4.48 13.49
N ARG A 238 5.76 -4.93 14.61
CA ARG A 238 6.19 -6.31 14.82
C ARG A 238 5.04 -7.12 15.39
N TYR A 239 5.15 -8.43 15.41
CA TYR A 239 4.24 -9.32 16.13
C TYR A 239 5.02 -10.16 17.15
N GLU A 240 4.35 -10.66 18.18
CA GLU A 240 4.91 -11.66 19.08
C GLU A 240 4.51 -13.06 18.63
N GLN A 241 5.49 -13.89 18.23
CA GLN A 241 5.21 -15.25 17.74
C GLN A 241 4.41 -16.07 18.76
N ALA A 242 4.65 -15.89 20.06
CA ALA A 242 3.91 -16.59 21.12
C ALA A 242 2.40 -16.27 21.15
N ASN A 243 2.00 -15.08 20.71
CA ASN A 243 0.59 -14.69 20.58
C ASN A 243 -0.05 -15.47 19.41
N ILE A 244 0.59 -15.45 18.25
CA ILE A 244 0.18 -16.21 17.06
C ILE A 244 0.10 -17.71 17.37
N ASP A 245 1.08 -18.25 18.08
CA ASP A 245 1.09 -19.66 18.51
C ASP A 245 -0.06 -19.98 19.46
N THR A 246 -0.48 -19.02 20.31
CA THR A 246 -1.60 -19.20 21.22
C THR A 246 -2.93 -19.23 20.47
N PHE A 247 -3.13 -18.29 19.55
CA PHE A 247 -4.29 -18.26 18.66
C PHE A 247 -4.42 -19.57 17.85
N THR A 248 -3.35 -19.95 17.15
CA THR A 248 -3.35 -21.12 16.26
C THR A 248 -3.51 -22.44 17.00
N ARG A 249 -2.92 -22.58 18.20
CA ARG A 249 -3.14 -23.75 19.07
C ARG A 249 -4.56 -23.82 19.60
N ASN A 250 -5.14 -22.69 20.04
CA ASN A 250 -6.52 -22.65 20.54
C ASN A 250 -7.53 -23.16 19.50
N TYR A 251 -7.32 -22.81 18.24
CA TYR A 251 -8.20 -23.21 17.13
C TYR A 251 -7.71 -24.42 16.34
N ALA A 252 -6.66 -25.11 16.80
CA ALA A 252 -6.08 -26.29 16.16
C ALA A 252 -5.78 -26.09 14.65
N LEU A 253 -5.32 -24.90 14.26
CA LEU A 253 -5.15 -24.52 12.85
C LEU A 253 -3.96 -25.20 12.17
N ASN A 254 -2.97 -25.65 12.94
CA ASN A 254 -1.68 -26.16 12.43
C ASN A 254 -1.07 -25.22 11.38
N ALA A 255 -1.09 -23.91 11.68
CA ALA A 255 -0.70 -22.89 10.74
C ALA A 255 0.83 -22.82 10.54
N SER A 256 1.25 -22.40 9.35
CA SER A 256 2.65 -22.10 9.05
C SER A 256 3.15 -20.96 9.93
N THR A 257 4.34 -21.11 10.53
CA THR A 257 5.00 -20.03 11.26
C THR A 257 5.27 -18.85 10.33
N PRO A 258 4.77 -17.63 10.63
CA PRO A 258 5.08 -16.44 9.84
C PRO A 258 6.57 -16.16 9.78
N VAL A 259 7.06 -15.74 8.61
CA VAL A 259 8.44 -15.28 8.43
C VAL A 259 8.46 -13.76 8.48
N HIS A 260 9.18 -13.19 9.44
CA HIS A 260 9.39 -11.74 9.52
C HIS A 260 10.49 -11.28 8.57
N LYS A 261 10.19 -10.29 7.72
CA LYS A 261 11.13 -9.66 6.79
C LYS A 261 11.16 -8.14 7.01
N PRO A 262 12.08 -7.63 7.82
CA PRO A 262 12.21 -6.19 8.05
C PRO A 262 12.79 -5.48 6.82
N ILE A 263 12.17 -4.37 6.44
CA ILE A 263 12.56 -3.48 5.34
C ILE A 263 12.97 -2.14 5.94
N SER A 264 14.13 -1.63 5.53
CA SER A 264 14.66 -0.32 5.96
C SER A 264 14.66 -0.11 7.49
N GLY A 265 14.91 -1.18 8.26
CA GLY A 265 14.93 -1.15 9.72
C GLY A 265 13.56 -1.23 10.39
N GLY A 266 12.49 -1.57 9.65
CA GLY A 266 11.16 -1.78 10.22
C GLY A 266 11.10 -2.93 11.23
N GLY A 267 10.16 -2.85 12.17
CA GLY A 267 10.00 -3.82 13.27
C GLY A 267 10.06 -3.21 14.67
N ASP A 268 10.26 -1.89 14.81
CA ASP A 268 10.06 -1.19 16.08
C ASP A 268 8.55 -0.97 16.28
N ALA A 269 7.94 -1.72 17.20
CA ALA A 269 6.49 -1.71 17.39
C ALA A 269 6.07 -0.87 18.60
N THR A 270 5.13 0.05 18.38
CA THR A 270 4.23 0.48 19.45
C THR A 270 3.24 -0.65 19.74
N SER A 271 2.57 -0.60 20.89
CA SER A 271 1.54 -1.59 21.21
C SER A 271 0.44 -1.63 20.13
N THR A 272 -0.05 -0.48 19.67
CA THR A 272 -1.12 -0.43 18.66
C THR A 272 -0.73 -1.09 17.33
N ALA A 273 0.47 -0.78 16.81
CA ALA A 273 0.96 -1.38 15.57
C ALA A 273 1.19 -2.89 15.69
N GLN A 274 1.57 -3.37 16.89
CA GLN A 274 1.67 -4.79 17.16
C GLN A 274 0.30 -5.48 17.09
N ALA A 275 -0.73 -4.88 17.69
CA ALA A 275 -2.07 -5.45 17.68
C ALA A 275 -2.61 -5.59 16.24
N GLU A 276 -2.37 -4.61 15.38
CA GLU A 276 -2.76 -4.70 13.96
C GLU A 276 -2.03 -5.83 13.25
N THR A 277 -0.71 -5.90 13.41
CA THR A 277 0.11 -6.92 12.76
C THR A 277 -0.33 -8.33 13.18
N GLU A 278 -0.65 -8.51 14.47
CA GLU A 278 -1.18 -9.79 14.98
C GLU A 278 -2.58 -10.09 14.44
N LEU A 279 -3.46 -9.09 14.33
CA LEU A 279 -4.79 -9.26 13.72
C LEU A 279 -4.68 -9.75 12.27
N ASP A 280 -3.83 -9.12 11.47
CA ASP A 280 -3.65 -9.47 10.05
C ASP A 280 -3.17 -10.91 9.88
N ILE A 281 -2.18 -11.32 10.68
CA ILE A 281 -1.66 -12.69 10.67
C ILE A 281 -2.73 -13.68 11.11
N GLU A 282 -3.43 -13.42 12.22
CA GLU A 282 -4.43 -14.31 12.78
C GLU A 282 -5.60 -14.53 11.83
N VAL A 283 -6.11 -13.47 11.20
CA VAL A 283 -7.22 -13.58 10.24
C VAL A 283 -6.78 -14.27 8.95
N ALA A 284 -5.60 -13.95 8.43
CA ALA A 284 -5.04 -14.64 7.27
C ALA A 284 -4.90 -16.15 7.53
N GLN A 285 -4.34 -16.55 8.68
CA GLN A 285 -4.21 -17.94 9.09
C GLN A 285 -5.55 -18.58 9.48
N ALA A 286 -6.53 -17.80 9.93
CA ALA A 286 -7.89 -18.27 10.15
C ALA A 286 -8.52 -18.74 8.84
N ILE A 287 -8.14 -18.20 7.68
CA ILE A 287 -8.67 -18.64 6.39
C ILE A 287 -7.74 -19.63 5.68
N ALA A 288 -6.45 -19.31 5.54
CA ALA A 288 -5.47 -20.12 4.81
C ALA A 288 -4.27 -20.51 5.71
N PRO A 289 -4.48 -21.37 6.73
CA PRO A 289 -3.50 -21.61 7.79
C PRO A 289 -2.15 -22.16 7.30
N LYS A 290 -2.13 -22.98 6.25
CA LYS A 290 -0.90 -23.61 5.73
C LYS A 290 -0.23 -22.84 4.60
N ALA A 291 -0.75 -21.66 4.23
CA ALA A 291 -0.03 -20.78 3.31
C ALA A 291 1.31 -20.34 3.91
N ALA A 292 2.35 -20.22 3.09
CA ALA A 292 3.60 -19.60 3.51
C ALA A 292 3.37 -18.10 3.70
N LEU A 293 3.33 -17.65 4.95
CA LEU A 293 3.05 -16.26 5.31
C LEU A 293 4.35 -15.50 5.57
N THR A 294 4.58 -14.41 4.85
CA THR A 294 5.70 -13.49 5.10
C THR A 294 5.17 -12.13 5.56
N VAL A 295 5.67 -11.63 6.68
CA VAL A 295 5.34 -10.31 7.22
C VAL A 295 6.46 -9.35 6.83
N TYR A 296 6.18 -8.47 5.88
CA TYR A 296 7.07 -7.37 5.51
C TYR A 296 6.77 -6.21 6.44
N SER A 297 7.80 -5.70 7.14
CA SER A 297 7.62 -4.57 8.04
C SER A 297 8.57 -3.42 7.71
N ALA A 298 8.06 -2.19 7.70
CA ALA A 298 8.86 -0.98 7.54
C ALA A 298 8.56 0.04 8.66
N PRO A 299 9.41 1.07 8.87
CA PRO A 299 9.02 2.21 9.69
C PRO A 299 7.76 2.87 9.13
N ASN A 300 6.81 3.27 9.99
CA ASN A 300 5.56 3.95 9.57
C ASN A 300 5.83 5.38 9.09
N THR A 301 6.34 5.48 7.87
CA THR A 301 6.74 6.71 7.18
C THR A 301 6.50 6.52 5.69
N ALA A 302 6.31 7.61 4.93
CA ALA A 302 6.17 7.52 3.47
C ALA A 302 7.36 6.80 2.81
N ALA A 303 8.60 7.06 3.27
CA ALA A 303 9.78 6.38 2.76
C ALA A 303 9.77 4.87 3.04
N GLY A 304 9.39 4.48 4.27
CA GLY A 304 9.26 3.08 4.66
C GLY A 304 8.16 2.35 3.88
N GLU A 305 7.02 3.00 3.64
CA GLU A 305 5.95 2.48 2.79
C GLU A 305 6.48 2.19 1.37
N ILE A 306 7.12 3.17 0.72
CA ILE A 306 7.68 2.99 -0.63
C ILE A 306 8.67 1.82 -0.69
N ASP A 307 9.61 1.74 0.25
CA ASP A 307 10.58 0.66 0.29
C ASP A 307 9.91 -0.71 0.49
N MET A 308 8.90 -0.80 1.35
CA MET A 308 8.15 -2.03 1.63
C MET A 308 7.36 -2.51 0.41
N TRP A 309 6.65 -1.62 -0.26
CA TRP A 309 5.90 -1.92 -1.49
C TRP A 309 6.83 -2.40 -2.60
N ASN A 310 7.98 -1.74 -2.79
CA ASN A 310 8.97 -2.17 -3.78
C ASN A 310 9.55 -3.56 -3.46
N ALA A 311 9.77 -3.87 -2.18
CA ALA A 311 10.30 -5.17 -1.77
C ALA A 311 9.32 -6.32 -2.03
N VAL A 312 8.05 -6.18 -1.63
CA VAL A 312 7.05 -7.26 -1.80
C VAL A 312 6.74 -7.52 -3.28
N VAL A 313 6.72 -6.47 -4.11
CA VAL A 313 6.48 -6.60 -5.56
C VAL A 313 7.68 -7.20 -6.29
N ALA A 314 8.90 -6.91 -5.84
CA ALA A 314 10.10 -7.55 -6.36
C ALA A 314 10.14 -9.06 -6.05
N ASP A 315 9.70 -9.46 -4.86
CA ASP A 315 9.60 -10.88 -4.48
C ASP A 315 8.44 -11.61 -5.18
N LYS A 316 7.54 -10.86 -5.84
CA LYS A 316 6.39 -11.36 -6.60
C LYS A 316 5.48 -12.29 -5.78
N VAL A 317 5.19 -11.92 -4.52
CA VAL A 317 4.24 -12.68 -3.71
C VAL A 317 2.83 -12.58 -4.34
N PRO A 318 2.16 -13.69 -4.71
CA PRO A 318 0.94 -13.64 -5.51
C PRO A 318 -0.24 -12.91 -4.86
N VAL A 319 -0.34 -12.98 -3.53
CA VAL A 319 -1.38 -12.32 -2.74
C VAL A 319 -0.72 -11.50 -1.64
N VAL A 320 -1.14 -10.25 -1.48
CA VAL A 320 -0.64 -9.30 -0.50
C VAL A 320 -1.82 -8.68 0.25
N SER A 321 -1.73 -8.60 1.57
CA SER A 321 -2.66 -7.89 2.45
C SER A 321 -1.95 -6.73 3.12
N LEU A 322 -2.56 -5.54 3.11
CA LEU A 322 -2.10 -4.37 3.85
C LEU A 322 -3.31 -3.75 4.55
N SER A 323 -3.33 -3.70 5.89
CA SER A 323 -4.46 -3.17 6.67
C SER A 323 -4.21 -1.75 7.19
N TRP A 324 -3.53 -0.93 6.39
CA TRP A 324 -3.13 0.43 6.76
C TRP A 324 -3.40 1.41 5.65
N GLY A 325 -3.82 2.63 6.02
CA GLY A 325 -4.24 3.63 5.06
C GLY A 325 -4.26 5.07 5.59
N LEU A 326 -4.48 6.01 4.68
CA LEU A 326 -4.71 7.44 4.95
C LEU A 326 -5.74 7.96 3.96
N CYS A 327 -6.54 8.93 4.41
CA CYS A 327 -7.37 9.73 3.54
C CYS A 327 -6.53 10.31 2.40
N GLU A 328 -7.05 10.30 1.17
CA GLU A 328 -6.35 10.84 0.00
C GLU A 328 -5.90 12.30 0.19
N TYR A 329 -6.68 13.13 0.89
CA TYR A 329 -6.31 14.52 1.18
C TYR A 329 -5.12 14.65 2.14
N ASP A 330 -4.88 13.65 2.98
CA ASP A 330 -3.78 13.66 3.95
C ASP A 330 -2.49 13.06 3.35
N ARG A 331 -2.49 12.72 2.06
CA ARG A 331 -1.32 12.22 1.33
C ARG A 331 -0.83 13.21 0.27
N SER A 332 0.49 13.28 0.10
CA SER A 332 1.05 14.06 -1.01
C SER A 332 0.76 13.38 -2.35
N PRO A 333 0.45 14.13 -3.43
CA PRO A 333 0.24 13.54 -4.76
C PRO A 333 1.44 12.73 -5.26
N GLY A 334 2.67 13.15 -4.91
CA GLY A 334 3.90 12.45 -5.27
C GLY A 334 4.01 11.07 -4.62
N SER A 335 3.70 10.95 -3.33
CA SER A 335 3.78 9.66 -2.62
C SER A 335 2.71 8.68 -3.10
N MET A 336 1.47 9.15 -3.34
CA MET A 336 0.41 8.34 -3.93
C MET A 336 0.79 7.83 -5.32
N ALA A 337 1.35 8.69 -6.19
CA ALA A 337 1.79 8.28 -7.53
C ALA A 337 2.94 7.25 -7.47
N ALA A 338 3.84 7.36 -6.50
CA ALA A 338 4.93 6.41 -6.32
C ALA A 338 4.45 5.04 -5.84
N VAL A 339 3.53 4.98 -4.87
CA VAL A 339 2.89 3.71 -4.47
C VAL A 339 2.06 3.12 -5.62
N ASP A 340 1.27 3.95 -6.32
CA ASP A 340 0.43 3.49 -7.44
C ASP A 340 1.26 2.91 -8.59
N ALA A 341 2.43 3.48 -8.90
CA ALA A 341 3.35 2.92 -9.90
C ALA A 341 3.84 1.51 -9.53
N VAL A 342 4.08 1.24 -8.24
CA VAL A 342 4.47 -0.08 -7.75
C VAL A 342 3.27 -1.04 -7.71
N ALA A 343 2.07 -0.57 -7.37
CA ALA A 343 0.84 -1.34 -7.48
C ALA A 343 0.54 -1.74 -8.95
N LYS A 344 0.77 -0.82 -9.89
CA LYS A 344 0.66 -1.05 -11.33
C LYS A 344 1.65 -2.10 -11.83
N GLN A 345 2.87 -2.12 -11.29
CA GLN A 345 3.81 -3.22 -11.52
C GLN A 345 3.26 -4.55 -10.99
N ALA A 346 2.72 -4.58 -9.77
CA ALA A 346 2.15 -5.78 -9.17
C ALA A 346 1.04 -6.37 -10.07
N ALA A 347 0.16 -5.51 -10.58
CA ALA A 347 -0.86 -5.91 -11.56
C ALA A 347 -0.25 -6.50 -12.84
N ALA A 348 0.76 -5.85 -13.44
CA ALA A 348 1.41 -6.35 -14.64
C ALA A 348 2.11 -7.71 -14.44
N GLN A 349 2.50 -8.02 -13.20
CA GLN A 349 3.12 -9.27 -12.78
C GLN A 349 2.09 -10.35 -12.36
N GLY A 350 0.80 -10.03 -12.35
CA GLY A 350 -0.25 -10.96 -11.93
C GLY A 350 -0.26 -11.21 -10.43
N MET A 351 0.01 -10.17 -9.63
CA MET A 351 -0.23 -10.18 -8.20
C MET A 351 -1.60 -9.55 -7.89
N THR A 352 -2.15 -9.88 -6.72
CA THR A 352 -3.29 -9.18 -6.13
C THR A 352 -2.88 -8.57 -4.80
N ILE A 353 -3.12 -7.28 -4.66
CA ILE A 353 -2.92 -6.54 -3.42
C ILE A 353 -4.29 -6.14 -2.90
N PHE A 354 -4.58 -6.49 -1.65
CA PHE A 354 -5.78 -6.07 -0.93
C PHE A 354 -5.40 -4.96 0.07
N ALA A 355 -6.24 -3.93 0.13
CA ALA A 355 -6.14 -2.87 1.13
C ALA A 355 -7.54 -2.46 1.63
N PRO A 356 -7.67 -1.96 2.87
CA PRO A 356 -8.94 -1.52 3.42
C PRO A 356 -9.49 -0.34 2.62
N SER A 357 -10.80 -0.19 2.61
CA SER A 357 -11.45 1.03 2.10
C SER A 357 -11.56 2.15 3.15
N GLY A 358 -11.21 1.85 4.41
CA GLY A 358 -11.26 2.77 5.54
C GLY A 358 -12.32 2.38 6.58
N ASP A 359 -12.29 3.03 7.74
CA ASP A 359 -13.16 2.71 8.89
C ASP A 359 -13.97 3.91 9.40
N ALA A 360 -14.05 4.98 8.61
CA ALA A 360 -14.82 6.20 8.91
C ALA A 360 -15.97 6.45 7.92
N GLY A 361 -16.46 5.41 7.24
CA GLY A 361 -17.51 5.55 6.24
C GLY A 361 -17.04 6.36 5.02
N ALA A 362 -17.93 7.14 4.43
CA ALA A 362 -17.61 8.03 3.30
C ALA A 362 -16.77 9.27 3.65
N TYR A 363 -16.30 9.39 4.90
CA TYR A 363 -15.61 10.56 5.47
C TYR A 363 -14.23 10.16 6.00
N ASP A 364 -13.39 9.54 5.17
CA ASP A 364 -12.14 8.90 5.64
C ASP A 364 -11.16 9.86 6.35
N CYS A 365 -11.22 11.14 6.02
CA CYS A 365 -10.45 12.18 6.69
C CYS A 365 -10.86 12.40 8.16
N GLU A 366 -12.09 12.12 8.57
CA GLU A 366 -12.55 12.32 9.97
C GLU A 366 -11.79 11.48 11.00
N ARG A 367 -11.09 10.43 10.55
CA ARG A 367 -10.24 9.59 11.41
C ARG A 367 -9.22 10.43 12.18
N ASP A 368 -8.74 11.49 11.54
CA ASP A 368 -8.05 12.58 12.21
C ASP A 368 -9.09 13.61 12.67
N ALA A 369 -9.64 13.39 13.88
CA ALA A 369 -10.83 14.07 14.42
C ALA A 369 -10.84 15.62 14.36
N ASN A 370 -9.70 16.24 14.07
CA ASN A 370 -9.55 17.69 13.90
C ASN A 370 -8.93 18.06 12.53
N THR A 371 -9.19 17.33 11.45
CA THR A 371 -8.77 17.75 10.11
C THR A 371 -9.77 18.73 9.46
N THR A 372 -9.29 19.57 8.55
CA THR A 372 -10.14 20.51 7.77
C THR A 372 -11.08 19.79 6.80
N HIS A 373 -10.76 18.54 6.46
CA HIS A 373 -11.52 17.71 5.52
C HIS A 373 -12.44 16.70 6.22
N ALA A 374 -12.69 16.85 7.52
CA ALA A 374 -13.42 15.85 8.31
C ALA A 374 -14.88 15.67 7.83
N ALA A 375 -15.47 16.70 7.24
CA ALA A 375 -16.82 16.67 6.68
C ALA A 375 -16.85 16.43 5.16
N ASP A 376 -15.69 16.35 4.51
CA ASP A 376 -15.60 16.15 3.08
C ASP A 376 -15.72 14.66 2.76
N LEU A 377 -16.36 14.35 1.62
CA LEU A 377 -16.35 12.99 1.09
C LEU A 377 -14.94 12.65 0.65
N ALA A 378 -14.41 11.58 1.20
CA ALA A 378 -13.05 11.14 0.93
C ALA A 378 -12.92 9.63 1.13
N VAL A 379 -11.94 9.06 0.44
CA VAL A 379 -11.66 7.63 0.43
C VAL A 379 -10.24 7.37 0.92
N ASP A 380 -10.01 6.15 1.38
CA ASP A 380 -8.69 5.71 1.86
C ASP A 380 -7.77 5.30 0.69
N PHE A 381 -6.54 5.79 0.72
CA PHE A 381 -5.42 5.24 -0.06
C PHE A 381 -4.56 4.38 0.87
N PRO A 382 -4.07 3.20 0.44
CA PRO A 382 -3.95 2.72 -0.94
C PRO A 382 -5.17 1.98 -1.50
N GLY A 383 -6.25 1.79 -0.72
CA GLY A 383 -7.49 1.17 -1.21
C GLY A 383 -8.01 1.82 -2.50
N SER A 384 -7.90 3.14 -2.63
CA SER A 384 -8.34 3.87 -3.80
C SER A 384 -7.48 3.72 -5.06
N SER A 385 -6.29 3.10 -5.00
CA SER A 385 -5.52 2.78 -6.21
C SER A 385 -6.32 1.84 -7.13
N PRO A 386 -6.37 2.07 -8.45
CA PRO A 386 -7.00 1.16 -9.40
C PRO A 386 -6.31 -0.22 -9.50
N TYR A 387 -5.09 -0.36 -8.98
CA TYR A 387 -4.34 -1.63 -9.04
C TYR A 387 -4.39 -2.43 -7.74
N VAL A 388 -5.18 -1.95 -6.77
CA VAL A 388 -5.44 -2.56 -5.48
C VAL A 388 -6.91 -2.97 -5.42
N THR A 389 -7.20 -4.15 -4.89
CA THR A 389 -8.57 -4.56 -4.56
C THR A 389 -8.94 -3.95 -3.21
N SER A 390 -9.81 -2.94 -3.24
CA SER A 390 -10.29 -2.27 -2.04
C SER A 390 -11.34 -3.12 -1.33
N VAL A 391 -11.13 -3.35 -0.04
CA VAL A 391 -11.98 -4.21 0.79
C VAL A 391 -12.74 -3.36 1.82
N GLY A 392 -14.07 -3.33 1.69
CA GLY A 392 -14.96 -2.67 2.61
C GLY A 392 -15.55 -3.57 3.68
N GLY A 393 -16.51 -2.99 4.43
CA GLY A 393 -17.00 -3.59 5.66
C GLY A 393 -18.49 -3.93 5.65
N THR A 394 -18.82 -5.10 6.18
CA THR A 394 -20.20 -5.53 6.46
C THR A 394 -20.38 -5.87 7.94
N ARG A 395 -21.64 -6.01 8.37
CA ARG A 395 -22.03 -6.62 9.63
C ARG A 395 -22.64 -7.99 9.35
N LEU A 396 -21.83 -9.05 9.46
CA LEU A 396 -22.29 -10.43 9.37
C LEU A 396 -23.09 -10.89 10.61
N THR A 397 -24.17 -11.63 10.38
CA THR A 397 -24.88 -12.39 11.42
C THR A 397 -24.94 -13.85 10.99
N LEU A 398 -24.60 -14.76 11.90
CA LEU A 398 -24.72 -16.20 11.71
C LEU A 398 -25.92 -16.75 12.48
N ASP A 399 -26.53 -17.81 11.95
CA ASP A 399 -27.51 -18.61 12.67
C ASP A 399 -26.84 -19.61 13.64
N ALA A 400 -27.65 -20.39 14.35
CA ALA A 400 -27.15 -21.39 15.31
C ALA A 400 -26.33 -22.52 14.68
N ASN A 401 -26.38 -22.69 13.35
CA ASN A 401 -25.61 -23.68 12.61
C ASN A 401 -24.31 -23.08 12.02
N GLY A 402 -24.03 -21.79 12.27
CA GLY A 402 -22.89 -21.08 11.70
C GLY A 402 -23.09 -20.69 10.24
N ALA A 403 -24.31 -20.74 9.70
CA ALA A 403 -24.62 -20.26 8.36
C ALA A 403 -24.99 -18.78 8.40
N ARG A 404 -24.68 -18.02 7.33
CA ARG A 404 -25.07 -16.62 7.21
C ARG A 404 -26.60 -16.46 7.25
N SER A 405 -27.11 -15.70 8.21
CA SER A 405 -28.54 -15.39 8.34
C SER A 405 -28.88 -13.98 7.87
N ALA A 406 -27.95 -13.02 8.06
CA ALA A 406 -28.07 -11.66 7.57
C ALA A 406 -26.68 -11.03 7.37
N GLU A 407 -26.58 -10.06 6.47
CA GLU A 407 -25.39 -9.25 6.30
C GLU A 407 -25.79 -7.88 5.74
N THR A 408 -25.39 -6.80 6.42
CA THR A 408 -25.69 -5.41 6.02
C THR A 408 -24.39 -4.63 5.85
N ALA A 409 -24.43 -3.47 5.20
CA ALA A 409 -23.31 -2.54 5.22
C ALA A 409 -22.94 -2.20 6.68
N TRP A 410 -21.64 -2.11 6.95
CA TRP A 410 -21.16 -1.80 8.30
C TRP A 410 -21.30 -0.30 8.58
N ASN A 411 -22.22 0.02 9.49
CA ASN A 411 -22.23 1.27 10.24
C ASN A 411 -22.70 0.99 11.66
N GLN A 412 -21.88 1.35 12.65
CA GLN A 412 -22.17 1.14 14.07
C GLN A 412 -22.25 2.46 14.86
N GLY A 413 -22.32 3.59 14.16
CA GLY A 413 -22.36 4.93 14.75
C GLY A 413 -21.02 5.42 15.29
N GLY A 414 -21.00 6.67 15.77
CA GLY A 414 -19.80 7.28 16.37
C GLY A 414 -18.60 7.41 15.41
N GLY A 415 -18.85 7.54 14.10
CA GLY A 415 -17.81 7.64 13.08
C GLY A 415 -17.13 6.32 12.71
N TRP A 416 -17.76 5.18 13.02
CA TRP A 416 -17.29 3.84 12.68
C TRP A 416 -18.21 3.19 11.65
N ALA A 417 -17.73 3.09 10.42
CA ALA A 417 -18.44 2.48 9.30
C ALA A 417 -17.43 2.05 8.22
N GLY A 418 -17.81 1.08 7.38
CA GLY A 418 -16.96 0.64 6.28
C GLY A 418 -16.70 1.76 5.29
N GLY A 419 -15.46 2.01 4.91
CA GLY A 419 -15.10 3.10 4.02
C GLY A 419 -15.63 2.88 2.61
N GLY A 420 -15.83 3.97 1.87
CA GLY A 420 -16.28 3.86 0.48
C GLY A 420 -16.82 5.18 -0.09
N GLY A 421 -16.72 5.33 -1.41
CA GLY A 421 -16.99 6.59 -2.10
C GLY A 421 -16.22 6.70 -3.43
N GLU A 422 -16.06 7.92 -3.91
CA GLU A 422 -15.29 8.22 -5.13
C GLU A 422 -13.93 8.83 -4.78
N SER A 423 -12.87 8.35 -5.44
CA SER A 423 -11.54 8.94 -5.37
C SER A 423 -11.53 10.39 -5.84
N THR A 424 -10.72 11.21 -5.21
CA THR A 424 -10.42 12.59 -5.63
C THR A 424 -9.23 12.63 -6.60
N VAL A 425 -8.43 11.56 -6.62
CA VAL A 425 -7.17 11.47 -7.37
C VAL A 425 -7.36 10.63 -8.64
N PHE A 426 -7.72 9.36 -8.48
CA PHE A 426 -7.64 8.37 -9.55
C PHE A 426 -8.88 8.37 -10.43
N ASP A 427 -8.65 8.45 -11.74
CA ASP A 427 -9.72 8.30 -12.72
C ASP A 427 -10.29 6.89 -12.71
N ARG A 428 -11.55 6.77 -13.13
CA ARG A 428 -12.23 5.48 -13.19
C ARG A 428 -11.49 4.55 -14.15
N PRO A 429 -11.04 3.37 -13.68
CA PRO A 429 -10.38 2.43 -14.56
C PRO A 429 -11.40 1.83 -15.54
N SER A 430 -10.95 1.48 -16.75
CA SER A 430 -11.82 0.99 -17.83
C SER A 430 -12.59 -0.30 -17.51
N TRP A 431 -12.13 -1.08 -16.54
CA TRP A 431 -12.81 -2.28 -16.06
C TRP A 431 -13.92 -2.00 -15.04
N GLN A 432 -13.96 -0.81 -14.44
CA GLN A 432 -15.03 -0.37 -13.55
C GLN A 432 -16.12 0.35 -14.37
N PRO A 433 -17.39 -0.12 -14.36
CA PRO A 433 -18.45 0.49 -15.15
C PRO A 433 -18.67 2.00 -14.88
N GLY A 434 -19.02 2.74 -15.93
CA GLY A 434 -19.35 4.16 -15.86
C GLY A 434 -18.18 5.10 -16.20
N THR A 435 -18.30 6.37 -15.82
CA THR A 435 -17.31 7.43 -16.09
C THR A 435 -17.12 8.29 -14.84
N GLY A 436 -15.94 8.87 -14.65
CA GLY A 436 -15.65 9.75 -13.52
C GLY A 436 -14.40 9.28 -12.79
N LYS A 437 -14.47 9.22 -11.46
CA LYS A 437 -13.38 8.77 -10.59
C LYS A 437 -13.52 7.31 -10.16
N ARG A 438 -12.43 6.70 -9.70
CA ARG A 438 -12.38 5.34 -9.14
C ARG A 438 -13.29 5.26 -7.93
N GLN A 439 -14.25 4.33 -7.94
CA GLN A 439 -15.20 4.12 -6.84
C GLN A 439 -14.70 2.98 -5.95
N VAL A 440 -14.80 3.11 -4.63
CA VAL A 440 -14.45 2.09 -3.61
C VAL A 440 -15.65 1.79 -2.71
N PRO A 441 -15.71 0.61 -2.07
CA PRO A 441 -14.79 -0.52 -2.21
C PRO A 441 -15.05 -1.34 -3.49
N ASP A 442 -14.23 -2.35 -3.75
CA ASP A 442 -14.47 -3.33 -4.83
C ASP A 442 -15.31 -4.51 -4.33
N VAL A 443 -15.05 -4.95 -3.10
CA VAL A 443 -15.73 -6.03 -2.38
C VAL A 443 -15.77 -5.68 -0.89
N SER A 444 -16.53 -6.44 -0.09
CA SER A 444 -16.53 -6.29 1.37
C SER A 444 -16.48 -7.62 2.09
N ALA A 445 -16.19 -7.60 3.39
CA ALA A 445 -16.45 -8.71 4.31
C ALA A 445 -16.69 -8.15 5.71
N THR A 446 -16.94 -9.03 6.68
CA THR A 446 -17.36 -8.65 8.02
C THR A 446 -16.30 -7.75 8.66
N ALA A 447 -16.73 -6.62 9.22
CA ALA A 447 -15.85 -5.58 9.74
C ALA A 447 -16.45 -4.90 10.98
N SER A 448 -17.68 -5.23 11.37
CA SER A 448 -18.26 -4.65 12.58
C SER A 448 -17.43 -5.01 13.82
N GLY A 449 -17.26 -4.03 14.71
CA GLY A 449 -16.55 -4.23 15.96
C GLY A 449 -17.15 -5.39 16.76
N GLY A 450 -16.29 -6.29 17.24
CA GLY A 450 -16.71 -7.45 18.03
C GLY A 450 -16.78 -8.77 17.25
N GLN A 451 -16.67 -8.74 15.91
CA GLN A 451 -16.94 -9.91 15.08
C GLN A 451 -15.79 -10.91 14.94
N TYR A 452 -14.56 -10.53 15.26
CA TYR A 452 -13.41 -11.44 15.20
C TYR A 452 -12.93 -11.77 16.60
N SER A 453 -12.81 -13.05 16.96
CA SER A 453 -12.13 -13.46 18.20
C SER A 453 -10.64 -13.64 17.95
N VAL A 454 -9.79 -12.87 18.65
CA VAL A 454 -8.36 -12.72 18.36
C VAL A 454 -7.52 -12.72 19.64
N TYR A 455 -6.25 -13.16 19.58
CA TYR A 455 -5.33 -13.23 20.73
C TYR A 455 -4.13 -12.29 20.55
N ARG A 456 -4.29 -11.04 20.95
CA ARG A 456 -3.33 -9.97 20.63
C ARG A 456 -2.78 -9.37 21.90
N GLN A 457 -1.49 -9.02 21.88
CA GLN A 457 -0.78 -8.46 23.03
C GLN A 457 -0.95 -9.29 24.32
N GLY A 458 -0.95 -10.62 24.20
CA GLY A 458 -1.03 -11.55 25.34
C GLY A 458 -2.42 -11.72 25.95
N LYS A 459 -3.50 -11.29 25.30
CA LYS A 459 -4.88 -11.47 25.78
C LYS A 459 -5.88 -11.77 24.67
N TRP A 460 -6.91 -12.53 25.00
CA TRP A 460 -8.09 -12.65 24.15
C TRP A 460 -8.88 -11.34 24.13
N GLY A 461 -9.34 -10.98 22.95
CA GLY A 461 -10.22 -9.85 22.73
C GLY A 461 -11.04 -10.05 21.47
N THR A 462 -11.76 -9.01 21.09
CA THR A 462 -12.48 -8.98 19.82
C THR A 462 -11.96 -7.85 18.94
N SER A 463 -12.07 -8.03 17.62
CA SER A 463 -11.73 -7.02 16.62
C SER A 463 -12.85 -6.83 15.60
N GLY A 464 -12.68 -5.81 14.77
CA GLY A 464 -13.42 -5.53 13.53
C GLY A 464 -12.54 -4.68 12.63
N GLY A 465 -13.13 -3.69 11.96
CA GLY A 465 -12.48 -2.86 10.96
C GLY A 465 -12.39 -3.54 9.60
N THR A 466 -12.30 -2.72 8.56
CA THR A 466 -11.91 -3.18 7.23
C THR A 466 -10.50 -3.78 7.25
N SER A 467 -9.68 -3.41 8.23
CA SER A 467 -8.48 -4.10 8.69
C SER A 467 -8.65 -5.62 8.85
N ALA A 468 -9.76 -6.12 9.39
CA ALA A 468 -9.97 -7.56 9.53
C ALA A 468 -10.57 -8.19 8.25
N SER A 469 -11.38 -7.44 7.51
CA SER A 469 -11.96 -7.91 6.25
C SER A 469 -10.92 -8.12 5.14
N THR A 470 -9.85 -7.32 5.14
CA THR A 470 -8.77 -7.34 4.14
C THR A 470 -7.96 -8.67 4.13
N PRO A 471 -7.38 -9.12 5.26
CA PRO A 471 -6.67 -10.40 5.34
C PRO A 471 -7.61 -11.60 5.19
N LEU A 472 -8.92 -11.47 5.47
CA LEU A 472 -9.91 -12.51 5.16
C LEU A 472 -9.99 -12.74 3.65
N TRP A 473 -10.12 -11.66 2.87
CA TRP A 473 -10.10 -11.71 1.41
C TRP A 473 -8.77 -12.21 0.84
N ALA A 474 -7.65 -11.81 1.43
CA ALA A 474 -6.33 -12.29 1.03
C ALA A 474 -6.18 -13.80 1.29
N GLY A 475 -6.65 -14.29 2.44
CA GLY A 475 -6.72 -15.72 2.74
C GLY A 475 -7.62 -16.47 1.77
N LEU A 476 -8.81 -15.95 1.45
CA LEU A 476 -9.72 -16.54 0.48
C LEU A 476 -9.07 -16.67 -0.91
N LEU A 477 -8.48 -15.60 -1.45
CA LEU A 477 -7.83 -15.68 -2.76
C LEU A 477 -6.64 -16.66 -2.76
N THR A 478 -5.96 -16.81 -1.62
CA THR A 478 -4.93 -17.82 -1.45
C THR A 478 -5.49 -19.23 -1.59
N LEU A 479 -6.67 -19.52 -1.01
CA LEU A 479 -7.37 -20.79 -1.23
C LEU A 479 -7.82 -20.98 -2.68
N VAL A 480 -8.34 -19.92 -3.33
CA VAL A 480 -8.71 -19.96 -4.76
C VAL A 480 -7.50 -20.33 -5.62
N ASN A 481 -6.32 -19.75 -5.33
CA ASN A 481 -5.08 -20.07 -6.04
C ASN A 481 -4.66 -21.54 -5.80
N GLN A 482 -4.84 -22.08 -4.59
CA GLN A 482 -4.62 -23.50 -4.32
C GLN A 482 -5.55 -24.39 -5.16
N ARG A 483 -6.82 -24.02 -5.26
CA ARG A 483 -7.81 -24.74 -6.10
C ARG A 483 -7.47 -24.67 -7.59
N ALA A 484 -7.04 -23.50 -8.07
CA ALA A 484 -6.59 -23.31 -9.43
C ALA A 484 -5.39 -24.22 -9.74
N ALA A 485 -4.38 -24.25 -8.87
CA ALA A 485 -3.21 -25.10 -9.01
C ALA A 485 -3.56 -26.60 -9.01
N ALA A 486 -4.45 -27.04 -8.11
CA ALA A 486 -4.95 -28.42 -8.08
C ALA A 486 -5.70 -28.82 -9.38
N SER A 487 -6.21 -27.83 -10.11
CA SER A 487 -6.89 -28.00 -11.40
C SER A 487 -5.96 -27.75 -12.61
N GLY A 488 -4.65 -27.63 -12.40
CA GLY A 488 -3.66 -27.36 -13.46
C GLY A 488 -3.73 -25.94 -14.05
N GLN A 489 -4.36 -25.00 -13.34
CA GLN A 489 -4.53 -23.61 -13.78
C GLN A 489 -3.51 -22.69 -13.09
N PRO A 490 -3.11 -21.57 -13.74
CA PRO A 490 -2.31 -20.53 -13.08
C PRO A 490 -3.11 -19.86 -11.94
N PRO A 491 -2.43 -19.17 -11.00
CA PRO A 491 -3.11 -18.34 -10.02
C PRO A 491 -3.98 -17.28 -10.69
N VAL A 492 -4.99 -16.78 -9.97
CA VAL A 492 -5.94 -15.79 -10.47
C VAL A 492 -5.21 -14.52 -10.94
N GLY A 493 -4.16 -14.10 -10.24
CA GLY A 493 -3.49 -12.83 -10.51
C GLY A 493 -4.44 -11.64 -10.39
N THR A 494 -4.18 -10.56 -11.14
CA THR A 494 -4.89 -9.28 -11.00
C THR A 494 -6.41 -9.44 -10.95
N LEU A 495 -6.98 -9.18 -9.78
CA LEU A 495 -8.35 -9.56 -9.47
C LEU A 495 -9.39 -8.59 -10.04
N ASN A 496 -9.20 -7.27 -9.91
CA ASN A 496 -10.25 -6.27 -10.22
C ASN A 496 -10.90 -6.46 -11.60
N PRO A 497 -10.18 -6.55 -12.73
CA PRO A 497 -10.84 -6.73 -14.02
C PRO A 497 -11.65 -8.02 -14.12
N LYS A 498 -11.17 -9.11 -13.49
CA LYS A 498 -11.85 -10.40 -13.47
C LYS A 498 -13.10 -10.35 -12.60
N LEU A 499 -12.98 -9.75 -11.42
CA LEU A 499 -14.07 -9.55 -10.47
C LEU A 499 -15.22 -8.74 -11.09
N TYR A 500 -14.92 -7.60 -11.72
CA TYR A 500 -15.94 -6.76 -12.32
C TYR A 500 -16.59 -7.42 -13.55
N ALA A 501 -15.86 -8.27 -14.28
CA ALA A 501 -16.43 -9.09 -15.35
C ALA A 501 -17.40 -10.17 -14.84
N LEU A 502 -17.36 -10.53 -13.54
CA LEU A 502 -18.34 -11.44 -12.93
C LEU A 502 -19.67 -10.75 -12.62
N ALA A 503 -19.70 -9.41 -12.52
CA ALA A 503 -20.89 -8.63 -12.23
C ALA A 503 -21.70 -9.17 -11.02
N GLY A 504 -21.01 -9.36 -9.88
CA GLY A 504 -21.61 -9.89 -8.64
C GLY A 504 -21.72 -11.42 -8.56
N ARG A 505 -21.43 -12.16 -9.64
CA ARG A 505 -21.50 -13.62 -9.60
C ARG A 505 -20.43 -14.22 -8.69
N GLY A 506 -20.87 -15.05 -7.75
CA GLY A 506 -20.02 -15.62 -6.70
C GLY A 506 -19.95 -14.75 -5.44
N LEU A 507 -20.67 -13.64 -5.41
CA LEU A 507 -20.74 -12.75 -4.26
C LEU A 507 -22.17 -12.71 -3.72
N HIS A 508 -22.28 -12.38 -2.44
CA HIS A 508 -23.52 -12.01 -1.79
C HIS A 508 -23.69 -10.50 -1.89
N ASP A 509 -24.66 -10.10 -2.69
CA ASP A 509 -25.08 -8.70 -2.83
C ASP A 509 -25.63 -8.18 -1.50
N ILE A 510 -25.12 -7.03 -1.05
CA ILE A 510 -25.52 -6.41 0.21
C ILE A 510 -26.41 -5.22 -0.13
N THR A 511 -27.69 -5.32 0.22
CA THR A 511 -28.70 -4.35 -0.22
C THR A 511 -29.30 -3.53 0.92
N GLU A 512 -28.78 -3.69 2.14
CA GLU A 512 -29.29 -3.05 3.36
C GLU A 512 -28.16 -2.38 4.14
N GLY A 513 -28.49 -1.24 4.76
CA GLY A 513 -27.52 -0.42 5.49
C GLY A 513 -26.90 0.68 4.62
N GLU A 514 -25.93 1.38 5.17
CA GLU A 514 -25.25 2.52 4.54
C GLU A 514 -23.90 2.78 5.22
N ASN A 515 -23.01 3.55 4.58
CA ASN A 515 -21.67 3.84 5.08
C ASN A 515 -21.49 5.28 5.61
N ARG A 516 -22.51 5.80 6.28
CA ARG A 516 -22.74 7.19 6.73
C ARG A 516 -23.19 8.17 5.66
N HIS A 517 -23.11 7.80 4.38
CA HIS A 517 -23.54 8.65 3.26
C HIS A 517 -24.15 7.85 2.12
N TYR A 518 -23.44 6.83 1.64
CA TYR A 518 -23.89 6.01 0.52
C TYR A 518 -24.70 4.82 1.03
N PRO A 519 -25.94 4.61 0.53
CA PRO A 519 -26.72 3.43 0.85
C PRO A 519 -26.18 2.21 0.12
N ALA A 520 -26.30 1.06 0.78
CA ALA A 520 -26.20 -0.23 0.11
C ALA A 520 -27.37 -0.39 -0.87
N ALA A 521 -27.14 -1.04 -2.01
CA ALA A 521 -28.13 -1.15 -3.07
C ALA A 521 -27.92 -2.42 -3.89
N THR A 522 -28.92 -2.81 -4.70
CA THR A 522 -28.75 -3.96 -5.61
C THR A 522 -27.62 -3.72 -6.61
N GLY A 523 -26.69 -4.67 -6.66
CA GLY A 523 -25.53 -4.64 -7.55
C GLY A 523 -24.35 -3.92 -6.91
N TYR A 524 -23.58 -3.19 -7.72
CA TYR A 524 -22.45 -2.43 -7.18
C TYR A 524 -22.94 -1.17 -6.45
N ASP A 525 -22.45 -0.97 -5.22
CA ASP A 525 -22.61 0.27 -4.47
C ASP A 525 -21.32 0.73 -3.78
N MET A 526 -21.28 1.99 -3.36
CA MET A 526 -20.10 2.58 -2.69
C MET A 526 -20.04 2.28 -1.19
N ALA A 527 -21.00 1.53 -0.62
CA ALA A 527 -20.93 1.10 0.77
C ALA A 527 -20.23 -0.27 0.91
N THR A 528 -20.44 -1.16 -0.07
CA THR A 528 -20.00 -2.55 -0.01
C THR A 528 -19.43 -3.13 -1.31
N GLY A 529 -19.33 -2.32 -2.36
CA GLY A 529 -18.79 -2.74 -3.64
C GLY A 529 -19.74 -3.74 -4.29
N TRP A 530 -19.20 -4.87 -4.76
CA TRP A 530 -20.01 -6.00 -5.22
C TRP A 530 -20.52 -6.93 -4.11
N GLY A 531 -20.27 -6.59 -2.85
CA GLY A 531 -20.70 -7.36 -1.68
C GLY A 531 -19.65 -8.34 -1.15
N SER A 532 -20.11 -9.34 -0.39
CA SER A 532 -19.25 -10.28 0.35
C SER A 532 -19.06 -11.61 -0.38
N PRO A 533 -18.01 -12.40 -0.07
CA PRO A 533 -17.74 -13.61 -0.83
C PRO A 533 -18.70 -14.76 -0.48
N ASP A 534 -19.28 -15.40 -1.50
CA ASP A 534 -19.63 -16.82 -1.39
C ASP A 534 -18.40 -17.61 -1.83
N GLY A 535 -17.65 -18.16 -0.87
CA GLY A 535 -16.35 -18.76 -1.11
C GLY A 535 -16.35 -19.79 -2.23
N GLN A 536 -17.33 -20.69 -2.24
CA GLN A 536 -17.45 -21.72 -3.28
C GLN A 536 -17.84 -21.13 -4.63
N ALA A 537 -18.92 -20.37 -4.67
CA ALA A 537 -19.41 -19.83 -5.92
C ALA A 537 -18.40 -18.86 -6.57
N LEU A 538 -17.68 -18.08 -5.76
CA LEU A 538 -16.61 -17.20 -6.24
C LEU A 538 -15.42 -18.00 -6.77
N THR A 539 -14.99 -19.03 -6.03
CA THR A 539 -13.90 -19.91 -6.47
C THR A 539 -14.22 -20.50 -7.84
N ASP A 540 -15.41 -21.08 -7.99
CA ASP A 540 -15.88 -21.67 -9.25
C ASP A 540 -15.96 -20.62 -10.37
N ALA A 541 -16.48 -19.42 -10.08
CA ALA A 541 -16.59 -18.33 -11.05
C ALA A 541 -15.23 -17.83 -11.55
N LEU A 542 -14.21 -17.78 -10.68
CA LEU A 542 -12.86 -17.31 -11.01
C LEU A 542 -12.03 -18.35 -11.76
N ILE A 543 -12.14 -19.64 -11.41
CA ILE A 543 -11.38 -20.72 -12.08
C ILE A 543 -12.06 -21.25 -13.35
N ASN A 544 -13.39 -21.12 -13.47
CA ASN A 544 -14.18 -21.57 -14.61
C ASN A 544 -15.02 -20.42 -15.21
N PRO A 545 -14.39 -19.38 -15.78
CA PRO A 545 -15.13 -18.31 -16.41
C PRO A 545 -15.97 -18.83 -17.59
N LEU A 546 -17.20 -18.31 -17.76
CA LEU A 546 -18.20 -18.77 -18.73
C LEU A 546 -17.70 -18.83 -20.18
N SER A 547 -16.66 -18.06 -20.52
CA SER A 547 -16.02 -18.12 -21.84
C SER A 547 -15.46 -19.50 -22.18
N ARG A 548 -15.05 -20.31 -21.19
CA ARG A 548 -14.61 -21.70 -21.41
C ARG A 548 -15.76 -22.69 -21.61
N LEU A 549 -16.96 -22.41 -21.08
CA LEU A 549 -18.14 -23.26 -21.26
C LEU A 549 -18.76 -23.14 -22.65
N LEU A 550 -18.60 -21.99 -23.32
CA LEU A 550 -19.10 -21.76 -24.69
C LEU A 550 -18.14 -22.25 -25.79
N HIS A 551 -16.84 -22.43 -25.49
CA HIS A 551 -15.85 -22.93 -26.44
C HIS A 551 -15.49 -24.42 -26.23
N GLY A 552 -16.19 -25.08 -25.31
CA GLY A 552 -16.09 -26.51 -25.03
C GLY A 552 -17.31 -27.29 -25.54
N ARG A 553 -17.63 -27.15 -26.84
CA ARG A 553 -18.44 -28.10 -27.62
C ARG A 553 -17.94 -28.15 -29.05
#